data_AF-A0A0M0GGJ7-F1
#
_entry.id   AF-A0A0M0GGJ7-F1
#
_cell.length_a   1.000
_cell.length_b   1.000
_cell.length_c   1.000
_cell.angle_alpha   90.00
_cell.angle_beta   90.00
_cell.angle_gamma   90.00
#
_symmetry.space_group_name_H-M   'P 1'
#
loop_
_entity.id
_entity.type
_entity.pdbx_description
1 polymer ?
#
loop_
_entity_poly.entity_id
_entity_poly.type
_entity_poly.pdbx_seq_one_letter_code
_entity_poly.pdbx_strand_id
1 'polypeptide(L)' 'MVIQPNMSSKAIVEIWGNAKDVFVKYNVPISEEALATTVETHILDSLLKDLNSIVGSSSATCIEGG' A
#
# COMPACT_ATOMS: atom_id res chain seq x y z
N MET A 1 -6.83 7.22 6.55
CA MET A 1 -5.44 7.62 6.19
C MET A 1 -5.16 7.09 4.80
N VAL A 2 -4.35 7.78 3.98
CA VAL A 2 -4.07 7.39 2.58
C VAL A 2 -2.56 7.24 2.40
N ILE A 3 -2.13 6.19 1.71
CA ILE A 3 -0.74 5.94 1.35
C ILE A 3 -0.39 6.80 0.14
N GLN A 4 0.75 7.50 0.25
CA GLN A 4 1.25 8.41 -0.77
C GLN A 4 2.52 7.87 -1.44
N PRO A 5 2.80 8.23 -2.71
CA PRO A 5 3.97 7.76 -3.46
C PRO A 5 5.32 8.20 -2.89
N ASN A 6 5.34 9.26 -2.08
CA ASN A 6 6.53 9.76 -1.40
C ASN A 6 6.84 8.98 -0.10
N MET A 7 5.94 8.11 0.36
CA MET A 7 6.19 7.23 1.50
C MET A 7 7.10 6.07 1.09
N SER A 8 7.83 5.52 2.06
CA SER A 8 8.66 4.34 1.85
C SER A 8 7.90 3.06 2.14
N SER A 9 8.22 1.98 1.41
CA SER A 9 7.59 0.67 1.64
C SER A 9 7.85 0.17 3.06
N LYS A 10 9.00 0.50 3.67
CA LYS A 10 9.28 0.21 5.09
C LYS A 10 8.31 0.93 6.03
N ALA A 11 8.16 2.24 5.91
CA ALA A 11 7.26 3.01 6.78
C ALA A 11 5.79 2.55 6.64
N ILE A 12 5.38 2.19 5.42
CA ILE A 12 4.04 1.67 5.16
C ILE A 12 3.83 0.32 5.86
N VAL A 13 4.76 -0.61 5.76
CA VAL A 13 4.65 -1.92 6.44
C VAL A 13 4.70 -1.80 7.96
N GLU A 14 5.45 -0.85 8.49
CA GLU A 14 5.51 -0.60 9.94
C GLU A 14 4.18 -0.07 10.49
N ILE A 15 3.47 0.76 9.74
CA ILE A 15 2.15 1.29 10.13
C ILE A 15 1.03 0.28 9.81
N TRP A 16 1.13 -0.39 8.65
CA TRP A 16 0.16 -1.34 8.12
C TRP A 16 0.85 -2.65 7.77
N GLY A 17 1.03 -3.53 8.76
CA GLY A 17 1.72 -4.82 8.56
C GLY A 17 1.11 -5.69 7.45
N ASN A 18 -0.19 -5.55 7.17
CA ASN A 18 -0.90 -6.23 6.10
C ASN A 18 -0.57 -5.70 4.68
N ALA A 19 0.00 -4.50 4.56
CA ALA A 19 0.48 -3.95 3.29
C ALA A 19 1.67 -4.75 2.72
N LYS A 20 2.37 -5.52 3.57
CA LYS A 20 3.50 -6.36 3.17
C LYS A 20 3.13 -7.34 2.05
N ASP A 21 1.94 -7.94 2.12
CA ASP A 21 1.46 -8.90 1.11
C ASP A 21 1.33 -8.25 -0.28
N VAL A 22 0.91 -6.99 -0.32
CA VAL A 22 0.83 -6.23 -1.57
C VAL A 22 2.21 -6.01 -2.15
N PHE A 23 3.19 -5.56 -1.36
CA PHE A 23 4.54 -5.37 -1.87
C PHE A 23 5.13 -6.66 -2.45
N VAL A 24 4.87 -7.81 -1.81
CA VAL A 24 5.27 -9.13 -2.35
C VAL A 24 4.56 -9.45 -3.67
N LYS A 25 3.25 -9.21 -3.76
CA LYS A 25 2.45 -9.41 -4.99
C LYS A 25 2.99 -8.62 -6.20
N TYR A 26 3.45 -7.39 -5.95
CA TYR A 26 4.04 -6.52 -6.98
C TYR A 26 5.57 -6.70 -7.14
N ASN A 27 6.19 -7.65 -6.42
CA ASN A 27 7.65 -7.86 -6.39
C ASN A 27 8.44 -6.59 -6.02
N VAL A 28 7.88 -5.75 -5.15
CA VAL A 28 8.50 -4.52 -4.67
C VAL A 28 9.26 -4.81 -3.38
N PRO A 29 10.57 -4.53 -3.31
CA PRO A 29 11.33 -4.71 -2.08
C PRO A 29 10.90 -3.69 -1.01
N ILE A 30 10.96 -4.13 0.26
CA ILE A 30 10.81 -3.23 1.39
C ILE A 30 12.09 -2.42 1.54
N SER A 31 12.02 -1.12 1.27
CA SER A 31 13.13 -0.17 1.30
C SER A 31 12.72 1.08 2.08
N GLU A 32 13.73 1.84 2.51
CA GLU A 32 13.57 3.16 3.12
C GLU A 32 13.38 4.25 2.05
N GLU A 33 13.56 3.91 0.78
CA GLU A 33 13.34 4.77 -0.36
C GLU A 33 11.84 4.97 -0.66
N ALA A 34 11.52 6.08 -1.33
CA ALA A 34 10.15 6.40 -1.72
C ALA A 34 9.63 5.45 -2.80
N LEU A 35 8.36 5.07 -2.73
CA LEU A 35 7.75 4.23 -3.77
C LEU A 35 7.89 4.83 -5.18
N ALA A 36 7.82 6.16 -5.30
CA ALA A 36 8.03 6.87 -6.56
C ALA A 36 9.43 6.68 -7.16
N THR A 37 10.42 6.31 -6.37
CA THR A 37 11.80 6.07 -6.84
C THR A 37 12.11 4.59 -6.99
N THR A 38 11.50 3.73 -6.16
CA THR A 38 11.72 2.27 -6.19
C THR A 38 10.84 1.55 -7.21
N VAL A 39 9.72 2.15 -7.63
CA VAL A 39 8.71 1.53 -8.48
C VAL A 39 8.43 2.42 -9.69
N GLU A 40 8.32 1.82 -10.87
CA GLU A 40 7.93 2.55 -12.08
C GLU A 40 6.52 3.13 -11.97
N THR A 41 6.28 4.30 -12.56
CA THR A 41 5.00 5.03 -12.47
C THR A 41 3.79 4.20 -12.86
N HIS A 42 3.92 3.30 -13.83
CA HIS A 42 2.83 2.44 -14.30
C HIS A 42 2.44 1.35 -13.28
N ILE A 43 3.40 0.88 -12.47
CA ILE A 43 3.16 -0.08 -11.38
C ILE A 43 2.72 0.66 -10.12
N LEU A 44 3.28 1.86 -9.89
CA LEU A 44 3.02 2.69 -8.72
C LEU A 44 1.53 3.02 -8.54
N ASP A 45 0.82 3.39 -9.61
CA ASP A 45 -0.61 3.70 -9.54
C ASP A 45 -1.43 2.47 -9.08
N SER A 46 -1.14 1.31 -9.67
CA SER A 46 -1.80 0.05 -9.32
C SER A 46 -1.47 -0.38 -7.88
N LEU A 47 -0.20 -0.26 -7.49
CA LEU A 47 0.28 -0.57 -6.14
C LEU A 47 -0.41 0.32 -5.11
N LEU A 48 -0.44 1.63 -5.33
CA LEU A 48 -1.10 2.59 -4.43
C LEU A 48 -2.60 2.31 -4.31
N LYS A 49 -3.26 1.88 -5.38
CA LYS A 49 -4.68 1.52 -5.34
C LYS A 49 -4.94 0.29 -4.48
N ASP A 50 -4.16 -0.77 -4.63
CA ASP A 50 -4.26 -1.99 -3.81
C ASP A 50 -3.94 -1.68 -2.33
N LEU A 51 -2.86 -0.93 -2.08
CA LEU A 51 -2.46 -0.48 -0.75
C LEU A 51 -3.55 0.34 -0.05
N ASN A 52 -4.10 1.33 -0.76
CA ASN A 52 -5.17 2.17 -0.23
C ASN A 52 -6.50 1.41 -0.08
N SER A 53 -6.73 0.36 -0.87
CA SER A 53 -7.88 -0.53 -0.68
C SER A 53 -7.79 -1.25 0.67
N ILE A 54 -6.60 -1.69 1.09
CA ILE A 54 -6.40 -2.36 2.37
C ILE A 54 -6.51 -1.38 3.55
N VAL A 55 -5.88 -0.20 3.44
CA VAL A 55 -5.97 0.84 4.47
C VAL A 55 -7.40 1.38 4.58
N GLY A 56 -8.11 1.55 3.46
CA GLY A 56 -9.49 2.01 3.41
C GLY A 56 -10.52 0.94 3.83
N SER A 57 -10.26 -0.33 3.53
CA SER A 57 -11.12 -1.44 3.98
C SER A 57 -11.07 -1.63 5.49
N SER A 58 -9.99 -1.21 6.16
CA SER A 58 -9.94 -1.19 7.63
C SER A 58 -10.96 -0.22 8.26
N SER A 59 -11.51 0.72 7.48
CA SER A 59 -12.62 1.61 7.89
C SER A 59 -14.00 1.18 7.36
N ALA A 60 -14.07 0.14 6.53
CA ALA A 60 -15.32 -0.42 6.04
C ALA A 60 -15.52 -1.80 6.66
N THR A 61 -15.97 -1.82 7.91
CA THR A 61 -16.96 -2.83 8.31
C THR A 61 -18.06 -2.80 7.25
N CYS A 62 -18.04 -3.79 6.37
CA CYS A 62 -19.18 -4.22 5.60
C CYS A 62 -20.25 -4.62 6.62
N ILE A 63 -21.07 -3.66 7.07
CA ILE A 63 -22.39 -3.97 7.56
C ILE A 63 -23.24 -4.22 6.32
N GLU A 64 -23.05 -5.41 5.73
CA GLU A 64 -24.14 -6.08 5.04
C GLU A 64 -25.14 -6.47 6.12
N GLY A 65 -26.11 -5.60 6.35
CA GLY A 65 -27.25 -5.82 7.22
C GLY A 65 -28.33 -4.85 6.78
N GLY A 66 -29.18 -5.32 5.86
CA GLY A 66 -30.33 -4.57 5.33
C GLY A 66 -31.44 -4.35 6.35
#